data_AF-A0AAV8XMG3-F1
#
_entry.id   AF-A0AAV8XMG3-F1
#
_cell.length_a   1.000
_cell.length_b   1.000
_cell.length_c   1.000
_cell.angle_alpha   90.00
_cell.angle_beta   90.00
_cell.angle_gamma   90.00
#
_symmetry.space_group_name_H-M   'P 1'
#
loop_
_entity.id
_entity.type
_entity.pdbx_description
1 polymer ?
#
loop_
_entity_poly.entity_id
_entity_poly.type
_entity_poly.pdbx_seq_one_letter_code
_entity_poly.pdbx_strand_id
1 'polypeptide(L)'
;MGQFVFSIICSTIPVPSGSFIPVFKIGAAFGRIIGELMHIWFPTGKFAYISLIFHFKVPHFIGMRYGGKVAKIIPGGYATVGAAAFSGSVTHTISVSVIIFEMTGQITHIIPIMIAVLISNAIASLLSPSIYDSIILIKKLPYLPDLLPSSSGKYFYIK
;
A
#
# COMPACT_ATOMS: atom_id res chain seq x y z
N MET A 1 -1.81 9.61 14.84
CA MET A 1 -0.95 10.79 14.63
C MET A 1 0.34 10.72 15.44
N GLY A 2 0.32 10.61 16.78
CA GLY A 2 1.54 10.60 17.60
C GLY A 2 2.58 9.51 17.29
N GLN A 3 2.15 8.33 16.80
CA GLN A 3 3.04 7.21 16.47
C GLN A 3 3.98 7.49 15.29
N PHE A 4 3.60 8.35 14.35
CA PHE A 4 4.41 8.66 13.16
C PHE A 4 5.60 9.56 13.52
N VAL A 5 5.34 10.63 14.26
CA VAL A 5 6.36 11.59 14.69
C VAL A 5 7.40 10.91 15.58
N PHE A 6 6.97 10.07 16.52
CA PHE A 6 7.88 9.32 17.38
C PHE A 6 8.76 8.32 16.59
N SER A 7 8.23 7.74 15.52
CA SER A 7 8.99 6.78 14.68
C SER A 7 10.13 7.46 13.92
N ILE A 8 9.90 8.69 13.42
CA ILE A 8 10.92 9.49 12.75
C ILE A 8 12.02 9.92 13.74
N ILE A 9 11.62 10.36 14.94
CA ILE A 9 12.56 10.75 15.99
C ILE A 9 13.41 9.53 16.42
N CYS A 10 12.80 8.36 16.62
CA CYS A 10 13.54 7.13 16.94
C CYS A 10 14.49 6.66 15.83
N SER A 11 14.13 6.81 14.54
CA SER A 11 15.05 6.42 13.45
C SER A 11 16.28 7.33 13.35
N THR A 12 16.25 8.50 14.01
CA THR A 12 17.35 9.47 14.02
C THR A 12 18.31 9.26 15.19
N ILE A 13 17.89 8.51 16.23
CA ILE A 13 18.74 8.13 17.36
C ILE A 13 19.55 6.88 16.96
N PRO A 14 20.84 6.75 17.35
CA PRO A 14 21.66 5.57 17.07
C PRO A 14 21.24 4.35 17.91
N VAL A 15 19.99 3.90 17.72
CA VAL A 15 19.43 2.68 18.31
C VAL A 15 19.00 1.78 17.16
N PRO A 16 19.33 0.46 17.20
CA PRO A 16 18.83 -0.48 16.22
C PRO A 16 17.30 -0.48 16.21
N SER A 17 16.69 0.09 15.17
CA SER A 17 15.23 0.17 15.02
C SER A 17 14.84 -0.19 13.58
N GLY A 18 13.77 -0.98 13.44
CA GLY A 18 13.23 -1.38 12.14
C GLY A 18 12.24 -0.34 11.61
N SER A 19 12.47 0.16 10.40
CA SER A 19 11.57 1.13 9.73
C SER A 19 10.30 0.49 9.12
N PHE A 20 10.24 -0.85 9.05
CA PHE A 20 9.14 -1.55 8.38
C PHE A 20 7.79 -1.44 9.11
N ILE A 21 7.77 -1.61 10.44
CA ILE A 21 6.55 -1.59 11.26
C ILE A 21 5.80 -0.24 11.18
N PRO A 22 6.44 0.94 11.28
CA PRO A 22 5.72 2.20 11.17
C PRO A 22 5.11 2.41 9.79
N VAL A 23 5.86 2.08 8.72
CA VAL A 23 5.38 2.13 7.33
C VAL A 23 4.15 1.24 7.17
N PHE A 24 4.22 0.00 7.66
CA PHE A 24 3.11 -0.94 7.66
C PHE A 24 1.85 -0.37 8.34
N LYS A 25 2.01 0.24 9.52
CA LYS A 25 0.89 0.85 10.27
C LYS A 25 0.24 2.01 9.53
N ILE A 26 1.03 2.84 8.84
CA ILE A 26 0.52 3.95 8.03
C ILE A 26 -0.32 3.40 6.87
N GLY A 27 0.21 2.41 6.14
CA GLY A 27 -0.51 1.74 5.06
C GLY A 27 -1.82 1.09 5.53
N ALA A 28 -1.80 0.42 6.70
CA ALA A 28 -2.98 -0.19 7.30
C ALA A 28 -4.04 0.84 7.68
N ALA A 29 -3.62 1.98 8.26
CA ALA A 29 -4.52 3.08 8.60
C ALA A 29 -5.17 3.67 7.34
N PHE A 30 -4.38 3.89 6.28
CA PHE A 30 -4.90 4.39 5.01
C PHE A 30 -5.88 3.41 4.36
N GLY A 31 -5.52 2.13 4.30
CA GLY A 31 -6.39 1.07 3.78
C GLY A 31 -7.70 0.95 4.56
N ARG A 32 -7.65 1.13 5.90
CA ARG A 32 -8.85 1.12 6.74
C ARG A 32 -9.75 2.33 6.45
N ILE A 33 -9.17 3.53 6.28
CA ILE A 33 -9.94 4.72 5.90
C ILE A 33 -10.65 4.49 4.56
N ILE A 34 -9.97 3.93 3.57
CA ILE A 34 -10.57 3.60 2.27
C ILE A 34 -11.67 2.53 2.42
N GLY A 35 -11.47 1.52 3.27
CA GLY A 35 -12.48 0.50 3.56
C GLY A 35 -13.74 1.07 4.23
N GLU A 36 -13.59 1.97 5.20
CA GLU A 36 -14.70 2.67 5.85
C GLU A 36 -15.40 3.63 4.87
N LEU A 37 -14.64 4.32 4.02
CA LEU A 37 -15.23 5.11 2.93
C LEU A 37 -16.05 4.19 2.01
N MET A 38 -15.51 3.08 1.53
CA MET A 38 -16.25 2.13 0.69
C MET A 38 -17.53 1.62 1.38
N HIS A 39 -17.50 1.43 2.70
CA HIS A 39 -18.71 1.11 3.46
C HIS A 39 -19.75 2.25 3.44
N ILE A 40 -19.31 3.50 3.54
CA ILE A 40 -20.17 4.71 3.51
C ILE A 40 -20.69 5.00 2.08
N TRP A 41 -19.93 4.68 1.04
CA TRP A 41 -20.31 4.85 -0.37
C TRP A 41 -21.26 3.75 -0.87
N PHE A 42 -21.19 2.53 -0.33
CA PHE A 42 -22.08 1.40 -0.65
C PHE A 42 -23.03 0.98 0.50
N PRO A 43 -23.83 1.89 1.08
CA PRO A 43 -24.98 1.49 1.87
C PRO A 43 -26.03 1.07 0.83
N THR A 44 -26.54 -0.15 0.94
CA THR A 44 -27.53 -0.76 0.04
C THR A 44 -28.78 0.11 -0.24
N GLY A 45 -28.94 1.29 0.41
CA GLY A 45 -30.00 2.27 0.15
C GLY A 45 -29.62 3.72 -0.26
N LYS A 46 -28.38 4.24 -0.14
CA LYS A 46 -28.08 5.68 -0.48
C LYS A 46 -27.51 5.93 -1.88
N PHE A 47 -26.98 4.89 -2.53
CA PHE A 47 -26.44 4.99 -3.90
C PHE A 47 -27.51 5.37 -4.94
N ALA A 48 -28.77 4.97 -4.71
CA ALA A 48 -29.90 5.36 -5.55
C ALA A 48 -30.17 6.88 -5.52
N TYR A 49 -29.99 7.54 -4.38
CA TYR A 49 -30.23 8.98 -4.22
C TYR A 49 -29.10 9.85 -4.78
N ILE A 50 -27.83 9.43 -4.64
CA ILE A 50 -26.68 10.20 -5.14
C ILE A 50 -26.57 10.12 -6.68
N SER A 51 -26.96 8.99 -7.28
CA SER A 51 -27.02 8.78 -8.74
C SER A 51 -28.05 9.69 -9.42
N LEU A 52 -29.12 10.08 -8.68
CA LEU A 52 -30.16 10.99 -9.16
C LEU A 52 -29.69 12.46 -9.20
N ILE A 53 -28.77 12.86 -8.31
CA ILE A 53 -28.24 14.23 -8.23
C ILE A 53 -27.13 14.50 -9.25
N PHE A 54 -26.23 13.53 -9.49
CA PHE A 54 -25.05 13.77 -10.32
C PHE A 54 -25.20 13.40 -11.81
N HIS A 55 -26.38 12.92 -12.23
CA HIS A 55 -26.68 12.45 -13.59
C HIS A 55 -25.58 11.55 -14.21
N PHE A 56 -24.78 10.90 -13.36
CA PHE A 56 -23.74 9.98 -13.76
C PHE A 56 -24.31 8.58 -13.64
N LYS A 57 -24.75 8.02 -14.76
CA LYS A 57 -25.33 6.68 -14.82
C LYS A 57 -24.23 5.64 -14.55
N VAL A 58 -24.01 5.35 -13.28
CA VAL A 58 -23.08 4.29 -12.86
C VAL A 58 -23.63 2.97 -13.39
N PRO A 59 -22.86 2.20 -14.18
CA PRO A 59 -23.33 0.95 -14.74
C PRO A 59 -23.82 0.04 -13.61
N HIS A 60 -24.99 -0.55 -13.82
CA HIS A 60 -25.71 -1.46 -12.94
C HIS A 60 -24.97 -2.81 -12.79
N PHE A 61 -23.68 -2.76 -12.47
CA PHE A 61 -22.78 -3.91 -12.29
C PHE A 61 -22.03 -3.84 -10.94
N ILE A 62 -22.29 -2.82 -10.11
CA ILE A 62 -21.57 -2.59 -8.84
C ILE A 62 -22.47 -2.88 -7.63
N GLY A 63 -23.40 -3.83 -7.77
CA GLY A 63 -24.09 -4.45 -6.65
C GLY A 63 -23.76 -5.93 -6.66
N MET A 64 -22.76 -6.37 -5.88
CA MET A 64 -22.45 -7.80 -5.75
C MET A 64 -23.60 -8.53 -5.05
N ARG A 65 -24.60 -8.93 -5.83
CA ARG A 65 -25.66 -9.85 -5.42
C ARG A 65 -25.16 -11.29 -5.60
N TYR A 66 -24.45 -11.80 -4.59
CA TYR A 66 -24.21 -13.24 -4.49
C TYR A 66 -25.43 -13.89 -3.82
N GLY A 67 -26.31 -14.49 -4.62
CA GLY A 67 -27.36 -15.40 -4.13
C GLY A 67 -28.35 -14.84 -3.10
N GLY A 68 -28.79 -13.58 -3.24
CA GLY A 68 -29.86 -13.02 -2.40
C GLY A 68 -29.46 -12.62 -0.97
N LYS A 69 -28.18 -12.74 -0.60
CA LYS A 69 -27.64 -12.21 0.67
C LYS A 69 -26.65 -11.08 0.37
N VAL A 70 -26.88 -9.92 0.98
CA VAL A 70 -26.00 -8.75 0.85
C VAL A 70 -24.70 -9.05 1.59
N ALA A 71 -23.60 -9.27 0.85
CA ALA A 71 -22.28 -9.42 1.46
C ALA A 71 -21.85 -8.07 2.04
N LYS A 72 -21.69 -8.00 3.37
CA LYS A 72 -21.21 -6.79 4.05
C LYS A 72 -19.72 -6.61 3.72
N ILE A 73 -19.35 -5.42 3.27
CA ILE A 73 -17.95 -5.04 3.02
C ILE A 73 -17.19 -5.11 4.34
N ILE A 74 -16.07 -5.85 4.37
CA ILE A 74 -15.22 -6.00 5.55
C ILE A 74 -14.05 -5.02 5.42
N PRO A 75 -14.01 -3.92 6.19
CA PRO A 75 -12.94 -2.91 6.08
C PRO A 75 -11.56 -3.46 6.46
N GLY A 76 -11.50 -4.59 7.17
CA GLY A 76 -10.27 -5.30 7.48
C GLY A 76 -9.47 -5.76 6.26
N GLY A 77 -10.15 -6.21 5.19
CA GLY A 77 -9.47 -6.63 3.95
C GLY A 77 -8.82 -5.45 3.20
N TYR A 78 -9.43 -4.26 3.27
CA TYR A 78 -8.84 -3.05 2.69
C TYR A 78 -7.65 -2.54 3.51
N ALA A 79 -7.69 -2.69 4.83
CA ALA A 79 -6.57 -2.37 5.70
C ALA A 79 -5.33 -3.23 5.39
N THR A 80 -5.49 -4.54 5.16
CA THR A 80 -4.37 -5.43 4.82
C THR A 80 -3.79 -5.14 3.43
N VAL A 81 -4.64 -4.87 2.44
CA VAL A 81 -4.20 -4.45 1.09
C VAL A 81 -3.42 -3.14 1.15
N GLY A 82 -3.92 -2.15 1.90
CA GLY A 82 -3.24 -0.85 2.06
C GLY A 82 -1.90 -0.98 2.80
N ALA A 83 -1.84 -1.83 3.83
CA ALA A 83 -0.59 -2.16 4.53
C ALA A 83 0.43 -2.76 3.55
N ALA A 84 0.02 -3.72 2.72
CA ALA A 84 0.87 -4.42 1.76
C ALA A 84 1.39 -3.51 0.66
N ALA A 85 0.51 -2.75 0.02
CA ALA A 85 0.88 -1.88 -1.08
C ALA A 85 1.86 -0.78 -0.64
N PHE A 86 1.59 -0.14 0.51
CA PHE A 86 2.46 0.93 1.01
C PHE A 86 3.81 0.40 1.49
N SER A 87 3.84 -0.69 2.25
CA SER A 87 5.12 -1.24 2.70
C SER A 87 5.95 -1.85 1.56
N GLY A 88 5.32 -2.56 0.61
CA GLY A 88 6.00 -3.10 -0.56
C GLY A 88 6.52 -2.04 -1.54
N SER A 89 5.83 -0.90 -1.66
CA SER A 89 6.30 0.23 -2.48
C SER A 89 7.45 1.01 -1.83
N VAL A 90 7.50 1.10 -0.51
CA VAL A 90 8.62 1.77 0.19
C VAL A 90 9.90 0.94 0.11
N THR A 91 9.78 -0.39 0.18
CA THR A 91 10.91 -1.33 0.12
C THR A 91 11.27 -1.80 -1.28
N HIS A 92 10.43 -1.50 -2.28
CA HIS A 92 10.50 -2.05 -3.65
C HIS A 92 10.48 -3.59 -3.69
N THR A 93 9.70 -4.23 -2.82
CA THR A 93 9.64 -5.70 -2.74
C THR A 93 8.22 -6.25 -2.82
N ILE A 94 8.04 -7.29 -3.65
CA ILE A 94 6.76 -7.97 -3.84
C ILE A 94 6.49 -8.97 -2.69
N SER A 95 7.56 -9.44 -2.02
CA SER A 95 7.52 -10.41 -0.91
C SER A 95 6.68 -9.94 0.28
N VAL A 96 6.50 -8.63 0.45
CA VAL A 96 5.66 -8.07 1.52
C VAL A 96 4.20 -8.54 1.41
N SER A 97 3.71 -8.75 0.19
CA SER A 97 2.38 -9.33 -0.07
C SER A 97 2.25 -10.74 0.52
N VAL A 98 3.31 -11.55 0.39
CA VAL A 98 3.36 -12.92 0.90
C VAL A 98 3.44 -12.91 2.42
N ILE A 99 4.26 -12.05 3.00
CA ILE A 99 4.35 -11.89 4.47
C ILE A 99 2.97 -11.55 5.06
N ILE A 100 2.23 -10.63 4.43
CA ILE A 100 0.90 -10.23 4.91
C ILE A 100 -0.15 -11.32 4.74
N PHE A 101 -0.04 -12.07 3.65
CA PHE A 101 -0.86 -13.24 3.43
C PHE A 101 -0.63 -14.30 4.52
N GLU A 102 0.64 -14.64 4.81
CA GLU A 102 1.00 -15.59 5.87
C GLU A 102 0.48 -15.12 7.23
N MET A 103 0.59 -13.82 7.53
CA MET A 103 0.06 -13.23 8.77
C MET A 103 -1.48 -13.24 8.86
N THR A 104 -2.19 -13.15 7.73
CA THR A 104 -3.65 -13.09 7.72
C THR A 104 -4.30 -14.48 7.77
N GLY A 105 -3.60 -15.53 7.34
CA GLY A 105 -4.07 -16.92 7.43
C GLY A 105 -5.27 -17.28 6.55
N GLN A 106 -5.68 -16.39 5.63
CA GLN A 106 -6.79 -16.62 4.69
C GLN A 106 -6.33 -16.42 3.24
N ILE A 107 -6.37 -17.51 2.47
CA ILE A 107 -5.75 -17.55 1.15
C ILE A 107 -6.56 -16.95 -0.01
N THR A 108 -7.85 -16.72 0.23
CA THR A 108 -8.81 -16.32 -0.81
C THR A 108 -8.59 -14.91 -1.36
N HIS A 109 -7.85 -14.06 -0.64
CA HIS A 109 -7.61 -12.66 -1.01
C HIS A 109 -6.18 -12.40 -1.50
N ILE A 110 -5.38 -13.43 -1.82
CA ILE A 110 -3.97 -13.24 -2.20
C ILE A 110 -3.80 -12.51 -3.54
N ILE A 111 -4.59 -12.87 -4.55
CA ILE A 111 -4.51 -12.33 -5.91
C ILE A 111 -4.69 -10.80 -5.93
N PRO A 112 -5.76 -10.22 -5.33
CA PRO A 112 -5.95 -8.77 -5.35
C PRO A 112 -4.87 -8.01 -4.56
N ILE A 113 -4.34 -8.59 -3.47
CA ILE A 113 -3.24 -7.98 -2.71
C ILE A 113 -1.98 -7.90 -3.59
N MET A 114 -1.64 -8.99 -4.27
CA MET A 114 -0.44 -9.06 -5.11
C MET A 114 -0.50 -8.08 -6.29
N ILE A 115 -1.66 -7.95 -6.94
CA ILE A 115 -1.88 -6.97 -8.02
C ILE A 115 -1.71 -5.54 -7.47
N ALA A 116 -2.29 -5.22 -6.32
CA ALA A 116 -2.16 -3.91 -5.70
C ALA A 116 -0.69 -3.57 -5.36
N VAL A 117 0.07 -4.53 -4.81
CA VAL A 117 1.49 -4.32 -4.51
C VAL A 117 2.32 -4.14 -5.77
N LEU A 118 2.06 -4.91 -6.83
CA LEU A 118 2.77 -4.75 -8.11
C LEU A 118 2.56 -3.35 -8.71
N ILE A 119 1.33 -2.87 -8.74
CA ILE A 119 1.02 -1.52 -9.23
C ILE A 119 1.71 -0.46 -8.37
N SER A 120 1.61 -0.59 -7.04
CA SER A 120 2.24 0.35 -6.12
C SER A 120 3.76 0.38 -6.24
N ASN A 121 4.39 -0.79 -6.45
CA ASN A 121 5.82 -0.90 -6.65
C ASN A 121 6.24 -0.28 -7.99
N ALA A 122 5.50 -0.57 -9.07
CA ALA A 122 5.77 0.01 -10.38
C ALA A 122 5.73 1.55 -10.34
N ILE A 123 4.75 2.13 -9.63
CA ILE A 123 4.67 3.59 -9.43
C ILE A 123 5.87 4.08 -8.60
N ALA A 124 6.19 3.41 -7.49
CA ALA A 124 7.31 3.83 -6.63
C ALA A 124 8.67 3.75 -7.35
N SER A 125 8.88 2.74 -8.18
CA SER A 125 10.08 2.59 -9.01
C SER A 125 10.29 3.72 -10.00
N LEU A 126 9.22 4.41 -10.42
CA LEU A 126 9.32 5.58 -11.30
C LEU A 126 9.63 6.87 -10.54
N LEU A 127 9.17 7.00 -9.29
CA LEU A 127 9.27 8.27 -8.54
C LEU A 127 10.55 8.40 -7.71
N SER A 128 11.03 7.33 -7.08
CA SER A 128 12.11 7.43 -6.09
C SER A 128 12.87 6.10 -5.90
N PRO A 129 14.15 6.16 -5.49
CA PRO A 129 14.87 4.97 -5.04
C PRO A 129 14.24 4.37 -3.77
N SER A 130 14.53 3.10 -3.48
CA SER A 130 14.04 2.46 -2.27
C SER A 130 14.60 3.12 -1.01
N ILE A 131 13.96 2.91 0.13
CA ILE A 131 14.47 3.43 1.42
C ILE A 131 15.87 2.91 1.74
N TYR A 132 16.17 1.66 1.35
CA TYR A 132 17.43 1.02 1.66
C TYR A 132 18.56 1.63 0.83
N ASP A 133 18.32 1.84 -0.47
CA ASP A 133 19.28 2.52 -1.35
C ASP A 133 19.57 3.94 -0.86
N SER A 134 18.53 4.65 -0.41
CA SER A 134 18.65 6.01 0.12
C SER A 134 19.53 6.04 1.38
N ILE A 135 19.34 5.09 2.30
CA ILE A 135 20.15 4.97 3.53
C ILE A 135 21.61 4.63 3.20
N ILE A 136 21.85 3.74 2.23
CA ILE A 136 23.19 3.35 1.78
C ILE A 136 23.94 4.56 1.23
N LEU A 137 23.28 5.37 0.38
CA LEU A 137 23.85 6.59 -0.18
C LEU A 137 24.19 7.63 0.90
N ILE A 138 23.29 7.83 1.88
CA ILE A 138 23.53 8.75 3.00
C ILE A 138 24.72 8.29 3.86
N LYS A 139 24.87 6.98 4.08
CA LYS A 139 25.98 6.41 4.86
C LYS A 139 27.30 6.29 4.08
N LYS A 140 27.33 6.63 2.79
CA LYS A 140 28.51 6.50 1.90
C LYS A 140 29.20 5.14 2.00
N LEU A 141 28.42 4.07 2.11
CA LEU A 141 28.98 2.72 2.16
C LEU A 141 29.41 2.30 0.74
N PRO A 142 30.58 1.67 0.57
CA PRO A 142 30.98 1.09 -0.70
C PRO A 142 30.08 -0.13 -1.01
N TYR A 143 28.98 0.11 -1.72
CA TYR A 143 28.06 -0.90 -2.24
C TYR A 143 28.23 -0.96 -3.76
N LEU A 144 28.41 -2.17 -4.29
CA LEU A 144 28.46 -2.41 -5.72
C LEU A 144 27.02 -2.38 -6.25
N PRO A 145 26.63 -1.42 -7.11
CA PRO A 145 25.27 -1.38 -7.64
C PRO A 145 24.96 -2.66 -8.42
N ASP A 146 23.81 -3.26 -8.12
CA ASP A 146 23.27 -4.34 -8.93
C ASP A 146 22.89 -3.81 -10.33
N LEU A 147 23.13 -4.66 -11.33
CA LEU A 147 23.04 -4.36 -12.77
C LEU A 147 21.87 -3.43 -13.12
N LEU A 148 22.19 -2.35 -13.84
CA LEU A 148 21.27 -1.26 -14.12
C LEU A 148 20.01 -1.73 -14.86
N PRO A 149 18.81 -1.39 -14.36
CA PRO A 149 17.65 -1.28 -15.23
C PRO A 149 17.91 -0.12 -16.19
N SER A 150 17.66 -0.35 -17.47
CA SER A 150 17.76 0.60 -18.59
C SER A 150 16.90 1.87 -18.37
N SER A 151 17.37 2.79 -17.54
CA SER A 151 16.83 4.14 -17.35
C SER A 151 17.97 5.06 -16.92
N SER A 152 18.52 5.72 -17.94
CA SER A 152 19.78 6.47 -18.02
C SER A 152 19.93 7.71 -17.14
N GLY A 153 19.44 7.73 -15.89
CA GLY A 153 19.46 8.94 -15.04
C GLY A 153 20.44 8.93 -13.86
N LYS A 154 20.91 7.76 -13.39
CA LYS A 154 21.63 7.66 -12.11
C LYS A 154 23.16 7.84 -12.18
N TYR A 155 23.73 7.96 -13.38
CA TYR A 155 25.18 8.09 -13.58
C TYR A 155 25.75 9.49 -13.27
N PHE A 156 24.93 10.52 -13.10
CA PHE A 156 25.43 11.88 -12.95
C PHE A 156 25.78 12.29 -11.51
N TYR A 157 25.51 11.45 -10.52
CA TYR A 157 25.74 11.76 -9.10
C TYR A 157 27.01 11.09 -8.50
N ILE A 158 27.84 10.46 -9.34
CA ILE A 158 29.07 9.77 -8.91
C ILE A 158 30.32 10.35 -9.60
N LYS A 159 30.32 11.67 -9.82
CA LYS A 159 31.55 12.44 -10.05
C LYS A 159 31.70 13.50 -8.98
#